data_AF-A0A707R891-F1
#
_entry.id   AF-A0A707R891-F1
#
_cell.length_a   1.000
_cell.length_b   1.000
_cell.length_c   1.000
_cell.angle_alpha   90.00
_cell.angle_beta   90.00
_cell.angle_gamma   90.00
#
_symmetry.space_group_name_H-M   'P 1'
#
loop_
_entity.id
_entity.type
_entity.pdbx_description
1 polymer ?
#
loop_
_entity_poly.entity_id
_entity_poly.type
_entity_poly.pdbx_seq_one_letter_code
_entity_poly.pdbx_strand_id
1 'polypeptide(L)' 'MPVLISGVLKDGTGTPVQNCTIQLKACRTSTTVVVNTVASENPDDAGRYSMDVEQGQYTVTLLVDGYPPS' A
#
# COMPACT_ATOMS: atom_id res chain seq x y z
N MET A 1 -1.43 -17.92 9.04
CA MET A 1 -0.50 -17.97 7.89
C MET A 1 -0.54 -16.60 7.24
N PRO A 2 0.61 -15.95 6.97
CA PRO A 2 0.65 -14.70 6.24
C PRO A 2 0.20 -14.93 4.78
N VAL A 3 -0.40 -13.89 4.20
CA VAL A 3 -0.85 -13.79 2.82
C VAL A 3 -0.03 -12.69 2.16
N LEU A 4 0.40 -12.93 0.93
CA LEU A 4 1.15 -11.95 0.16
C LEU A 4 0.21 -10.99 -0.57
N ILE A 5 0.38 -9.69 -0.35
CA ILE A 5 -0.20 -8.64 -1.19
C ILE A 5 0.93 -8.06 -2.04
N SER A 6 0.82 -8.18 -3.35
CA SER A 6 1.82 -7.68 -4.30
C SER A 6 1.17 -7.04 -5.53
N GLY A 7 1.96 -6.22 -6.24
CA GLY A 7 1.49 -5.54 -7.44
C GLY A 7 2.57 -4.68 -8.09
N VAL A 8 2.18 -3.92 -9.11
CA VAL A 8 3.06 -2.99 -9.83
C VAL A 8 2.40 -1.62 -9.88
N LEU A 9 3.10 -0.60 -9.37
CA LEU A 9 2.67 0.79 -9.37
C LEU A 9 3.30 1.55 -10.56
N LYS A 10 2.45 2.05 -11.44
CA LYS A 10 2.84 2.82 -12.63
C LYS A 10 1.96 4.06 -12.79
N ASP A 11 2.50 5.09 -13.41
CA ASP A 11 1.74 6.29 -13.80
C ASP A 11 0.89 6.06 -15.07
N GLY A 12 0.19 7.10 -15.52
CA GLY A 12 -0.65 7.06 -16.73
C GLY A 12 0.12 6.83 -18.04
N THR A 13 1.45 6.91 -18.02
CA THR A 13 2.34 6.62 -19.16
C THR A 13 2.95 5.22 -19.08
N GLY A 14 2.72 4.49 -17.98
CA GLY A 14 3.28 3.16 -17.74
C GLY A 14 4.66 3.17 -17.07
N THR A 15 5.17 4.34 -16.67
CA THR A 15 6.44 4.51 -15.97
C THR A 15 6.28 4.14 -14.49
N PRO A 16 7.22 3.39 -13.89
CA PRO A 16 7.22 3.12 -12.45
C PRO A 16 7.20 4.40 -11.61
N VAL A 17 6.30 4.48 -10.63
CA VAL A 17 6.25 5.62 -9.72
C VAL A 17 7.32 5.45 -8.64
N GLN A 18 8.30 6.35 -8.66
CA GLN A 18 9.37 6.42 -7.68
C GLN A 18 8.98 7.29 -6.48
N ASN A 19 9.65 7.11 -5.33
CA ASN A 19 9.40 7.86 -4.09
C ASN A 19 7.94 7.79 -3.60
N CYS A 20 7.25 6.70 -3.93
CA CYS A 20 5.94 6.40 -3.40
C CYS A 20 6.07 5.44 -2.23
N THR A 21 5.29 5.66 -1.18
CA THR A 21 5.07 4.74 -0.07
C THR A 21 3.70 4.12 -0.23
N ILE A 22 3.64 2.80 -0.38
CA ILE A 22 2.38 2.06 -0.39
C ILE A 22 2.04 1.74 1.05
N GLN A 23 0.88 2.18 1.55
CA GLN A 23 0.40 1.90 2.88
C GLN A 23 -0.79 0.95 2.84
N LEU A 24 -0.67 -0.21 3.49
CA LEU A 24 -1.79 -1.12 3.73
C LEU A 24 -2.32 -0.91 5.14
N LYS A 25 -3.59 -0.54 5.27
CA LYS A 25 -4.24 -0.25 6.54
C LYS A 25 -5.39 -1.22 6.78
N ALA A 26 -5.30 -2.09 7.79
CA ALA A 26 -6.36 -3.07 8.04
C ALA A 26 -7.69 -2.40 8.40
N CYS A 27 -8.76 -2.79 7.73
CA CYS A 27 -10.14 -2.36 8.01
C CYS A 27 -10.71 -3.24 9.12
N ARG A 28 -10.69 -2.78 10.37
CA ARG A 28 -11.42 -3.44 11.46
C ARG A 28 -12.66 -2.63 11.84
N THR A 29 -13.84 -3.13 11.48
CA THR A 29 -15.16 -2.49 11.69
C THR A 29 -15.92 -3.11 12.87
N SER A 30 -15.46 -2.93 14.11
CA SER A 30 -16.26 -3.23 15.32
C SER A 30 -16.05 -2.22 16.45
N THR A 31 -17.02 -2.18 17.39
CA THR A 31 -17.63 -0.99 18.03
C THR A 31 -16.76 -0.02 18.85
N THR A 32 -15.48 -0.29 19.07
CA THR A 32 -14.58 0.63 19.82
C THR A 32 -13.20 0.75 19.18
N VAL A 33 -13.17 0.85 17.84
CA VAL A 33 -12.10 1.39 16.97
C VAL A 33 -10.66 1.03 17.37
N VAL A 34 -10.03 0.14 16.60
CA VAL A 34 -8.58 0.15 16.42
C VAL A 34 -8.27 -0.20 14.97
N VAL A 35 -7.71 0.77 14.24
CA VAL A 35 -7.05 0.50 12.97
C VAL A 35 -5.61 0.10 13.27
N ASN A 36 -5.31 -1.18 13.17
CA ASN A 36 -4.00 -1.74 13.50
C ASN A 36 -3.45 -2.52 12.31
N THR A 37 -2.14 -2.36 12.11
CA THR A 37 -1.32 -2.85 11.00
C THR A 37 -1.30 -1.90 9.81
N VAL A 38 -0.24 -1.09 9.79
CA VAL A 38 0.25 -0.35 8.63
C VAL A 38 1.46 -1.11 8.12
N ALA A 39 1.36 -1.71 6.93
CA ALA A 39 2.55 -2.15 6.20
C ALA A 39 2.90 -1.05 5.20
N SER A 40 4.17 -0.64 5.15
CA SER A 40 4.67 0.40 4.25
C SER A 40 5.88 -0.07 3.48
N GLU A 41 5.86 0.07 2.15
CA GLU A 41 6.96 -0.33 1.27
C GLU A 41 7.07 0.66 0.12
N ASN A 42 8.30 0.92 -0.28
CA ASN A 42 8.60 1.68 -1.48
C ASN A 42 8.74 0.69 -2.64
N PRO A 43 8.06 0.90 -3.78
CA PRO A 43 8.24 0.05 -4.95
C PRO A 43 9.70 0.02 -5.42
N ASP A 44 10.13 -1.10 -6.02
CA ASP A 44 11.45 -1.21 -6.65
C ASP A 44 11.57 -0.34 -7.92
N ASP A 45 12.73 -0.37 -8.58
CA ASP A 45 12.98 0.36 -9.83
C ASP A 45 11.97 0.03 -10.96
N ALA A 46 11.33 -1.14 -10.90
CA ALA A 46 10.29 -1.59 -11.81
C ALA A 46 8.86 -1.29 -11.32
N GLY A 47 8.72 -0.65 -10.16
CA GLY A 47 7.45 -0.29 -9.53
C GLY A 47 6.80 -1.44 -8.78
N ARG A 48 7.51 -2.52 -8.49
CA ARG A 48 6.95 -3.71 -7.83
C ARG A 48 6.97 -3.55 -6.32
N TYR A 49 5.92 -4.02 -5.66
CA TYR A 49 5.82 -4.06 -4.20
C TYR A 49 5.28 -5.41 -3.74
N SER A 50 5.61 -5.80 -2.51
CA SER A 50 5.23 -7.10 -1.95
C SER A 50 5.28 -7.11 -0.42
N MET A 51 4.13 -7.27 0.21
CA MET A 51 3.99 -7.29 1.67
C MET A 51 3.34 -8.58 2.16
N ASP A 52 3.96 -9.20 3.17
CA ASP A 52 3.33 -10.27 3.95
C ASP A 52 2.39 -9.67 5.00
N VAL A 53 1.11 -10.03 4.94
CA VAL A 53 0.08 -9.54 5.86
C VAL A 53 -0.78 -10.67 6.41
N GLU A 54 -1.49 -10.44 7.51
CA GLU A 54 -2.49 -11.40 7.97
C GLU A 54 -3.75 -11.37 7.10
N GLN A 55 -4.54 -12.45 7.09
CA GLN A 55 -5.82 -12.45 6.38
C GLN A 55 -6.79 -11.44 7.01
N GLY A 56 -7.32 -10.53 6.20
CA GLY A 56 -8.23 -9.48 6.65
C GLY A 56 -8.64 -8.55 5.52
N GLN A 57 -9.53 -7.60 5.81
CA GLN A 57 -9.76 -6.48 4.90
C GLN A 57 -8.71 -5.40 5.12
N TYR A 58 -8.25 -4.79 4.03
CA TYR A 58 -7.29 -3.69 4.05
C TYR A 58 -7.74 -2.58 3.11
N THR A 59 -7.48 -1.34 3.51
CA THR A 59 -7.46 -0.19 2.61
C THR A 59 -6.03 -0.01 2.12
N VAL A 60 -5.86 0.12 0.81
CA VAL A 60 -4.57 0.45 0.19
C VAL A 60 -4.53 1.94 -0.07
N THR A 61 -3.49 2.62 0.39
CA THR A 61 -3.27 4.05 0.14
C THR A 61 -1.88 4.24 -0.45
N LEU A 62 -1.79 5.04 -1.51
CA LEU A 62 -0.54 5.41 -2.15
C LEU A 62 -0.16 6.82 -1.66
N LEU A 63 0.91 6.94 -0.88
CA LEU A 63 1.50 8.23 -0.53
C LEU A 63 2.66 8.49 -1.47
N VAL A 64 2.51 9.42 -2.39
CA VAL A 64 3.61 9.89 -3.22
C VAL A 64 4.12 11.19 -2.62
N ASP A 65 5.34 11.19 -2.07
CA ASP A 65 5.95 12.43 -1.60
C ASP A 65 6.22 13.35 -2.80
N GLY A 66 5.62 14.55 -2.76
CA GLY A 66 5.77 15.58 -3.79
C GLY A 66 4.73 15.60 -4.91
N TYR A 67 3.69 14.75 -4.87
CA TYR A 67 2.55 14.86 -5.78
C TYR A 67 1.41 15.63 -5.09
N PRO A 68 1.02 16.83 -5.57
CA PRO A 68 -0.09 17.56 -4.97
C PRO A 68 -1.41 16.80 -5.15
N PRO A 69 -2.34 16.83 -4.17
CA PRO A 69 -3.69 16.33 -4.38
C PRO A 69 -4.35 17.15 -5.50
N SER A 70 -4.93 16.45 -6.48
CA SER A 70 -5.73 17.05 -7.58
C SER A 70 -7.11 17.46 -7.12
#